data_AF-A0A1M5DFH3-F1
#
_entry.id   AF-A0A1M5DFH3-F1
#
_cell.length_a   1.000
_cell.length_b   1.000
_cell.length_c   1.000
_cell.angle_alpha   90.00
_cell.angle_beta   90.00
_cell.angle_gamma   90.00
#
_symmetry.space_group_name_H-M   'P 1'
#
loop_
_entity.id
_entity.type
_entity.pdbx_description
1 polymer ?
#
loop_
_entity_poly.entity_id
_entity_poly.type
_entity_poly.pdbx_seq_one_letter_code
_entity_poly.pdbx_strand_id
1 'polypeptide(L)'
;FIGIRHVSNDESYQKGDCCRNSYDWDYVVDCSTYDTESPVELPGTCAYDTRIDLGWDEPEEIQEKLEKALRESSVYFGEAIVIGGDRMEYGNDENELIIADAMVIEVLTKNVALAA
;
A
#
# COMPACT_ATOMS: atom_id res chain seq x y z
N PHE A 1 10.82 -2.63 -3.95
CA PHE A 1 10.04 -2.36 -2.70
C PHE A 1 8.67 -2.99 -2.83
N ILE A 2 8.15 -3.55 -1.73
CA ILE A 2 6.82 -4.18 -1.68
C ILE A 2 6.04 -3.54 -0.53
N GLY A 3 4.83 -3.09 -0.82
CA GLY A 3 3.95 -2.45 0.15
C GLY A 3 2.52 -2.97 0.11
N ILE A 4 1.76 -2.70 1.16
CA ILE A 4 0.32 -2.98 1.21
C ILE A 4 -0.43 -1.66 1.05
N ARG A 5 -1.25 -1.55 0.01
CA ARG A 5 -2.12 -0.40 -0.21
C ARG A 5 -3.54 -0.77 0.17
N HIS A 6 -4.20 0.10 0.94
CA HIS A 6 -5.65 0.06 1.09
C HIS A 6 -6.27 1.02 0.08
N VAL A 7 -7.08 0.48 -0.83
CA VAL A 7 -7.61 1.23 -1.97
C VAL A 7 -8.77 2.13 -1.53
N SER A 8 -8.82 3.33 -2.11
CA SER A 8 -9.94 4.25 -1.93
C SER A 8 -11.19 3.74 -2.66
N ASN A 9 -12.38 4.21 -2.27
CA ASN A 9 -13.65 3.73 -2.84
C ASN A 9 -13.83 4.06 -4.34
N ASP A 10 -13.07 5.03 -4.86
CA ASP A 10 -13.04 5.40 -6.27
C ASP A 10 -12.00 4.61 -7.08
N GLU A 11 -11.25 3.72 -6.43
CA GLU A 11 -10.22 2.89 -7.05
C GLU A 11 -10.68 1.44 -7.17
N SER A 12 -10.35 0.81 -8.30
CA SER A 12 -10.49 -0.63 -8.50
C SER A 12 -9.34 -1.11 -9.37
N TYR A 13 -8.60 -2.09 -8.87
CA TYR A 13 -7.39 -2.58 -9.52
C TYR A 13 -7.46 -4.08 -9.79
N GLN A 14 -6.68 -4.50 -10.78
CA GLN A 14 -6.37 -5.88 -11.11
C GLN A 14 -4.86 -6.10 -11.04
N LYS A 15 -4.45 -7.36 -10.92
CA LYS A 15 -3.04 -7.73 -10.97
C LYS A 15 -2.39 -7.24 -12.27
N GLY A 16 -1.28 -6.53 -12.13
CA GLY A 16 -0.53 -5.93 -13.24
C GLY A 16 -0.93 -4.50 -13.57
N ASP A 17 -1.96 -3.93 -12.94
CA ASP A 17 -2.31 -2.52 -13.13
C ASP A 17 -1.26 -1.59 -12.51
N CYS A 18 -1.08 -0.43 -13.12
CA CYS A 18 -0.35 0.68 -12.50
C CYS A 18 -1.27 1.41 -11.53
N CYS A 19 -0.78 1.63 -10.31
CA CYS A 19 -1.46 2.45 -9.31
C CYS A 19 -1.34 3.94 -9.69
N ARG A 20 -2.38 4.72 -9.38
CA ARG A 20 -2.22 6.19 -9.34
C ARG A 20 -1.32 6.60 -8.18
N ASN A 21 -0.81 7.82 -8.25
CA ASN A 21 -0.19 8.44 -7.10
C ASN A 21 -1.22 8.69 -6.00
N SER A 22 -0.75 8.69 -4.76
CA SER A 22 -1.51 9.12 -3.60
C SER A 22 -1.52 10.65 -3.48
N TYR A 23 -2.38 11.14 -2.59
CA TYR A 23 -2.46 12.55 -2.23
C TYR A 23 -2.11 12.70 -0.76
N ASP A 24 -1.51 13.83 -0.39
CA ASP A 24 -1.08 14.14 0.97
C ASP A 24 -2.28 14.21 1.94
N TRP A 25 -2.02 14.19 3.25
CA TRP A 25 -3.04 14.29 4.30
C TRP A 25 -3.20 15.74 4.80
N ASP A 26 -4.42 16.27 4.79
CA ASP A 26 -4.74 17.54 5.44
C ASP A 26 -5.01 17.32 6.93
N TYR A 27 -4.03 17.64 7.77
CA TYR A 27 -4.15 17.53 9.23
C TYR A 27 -5.08 18.56 9.90
N VAL A 28 -5.53 19.59 9.17
CA VAL A 28 -6.47 20.61 9.70
C VAL A 28 -7.90 20.09 9.67
N VAL A 29 -8.29 19.43 8.57
CA VAL A 29 -9.64 18.88 8.37
C VAL A 29 -9.71 17.36 8.49
N ASP A 30 -8.56 16.71 8.72
CA ASP A 30 -8.41 15.27 8.94
C ASP A 30 -8.94 14.40 7.79
N CYS A 31 -8.48 14.70 6.56
CA CYS A 31 -8.82 13.94 5.36
C CYS A 31 -7.71 14.02 4.30
N SER A 32 -7.78 13.17 3.27
CA SER A 32 -6.86 13.27 2.13
C SER A 32 -7.08 14.59 1.38
N THR A 33 -6.01 15.24 0.94
CA THR A 33 -6.09 16.45 0.11
C THR A 33 -6.83 16.22 -1.21
N TYR A 34 -6.95 14.96 -1.68
CA TYR A 34 -7.79 14.59 -2.81
C TYR A 34 -9.25 15.05 -2.66
N ASP A 35 -9.78 15.01 -1.44
CA ASP A 35 -11.17 15.38 -1.12
C ASP A 35 -11.34 16.88 -0.83
N THR A 36 -10.28 17.68 -1.05
CA THR A 36 -10.27 19.13 -0.79
C THR A 36 -10.23 19.94 -2.09
N GLU A 37 -10.45 21.26 -1.98
CA GLU A 37 -10.33 22.20 -3.11
C GLU A 37 -8.87 22.46 -3.55
N SER A 38 -7.88 21.88 -2.87
CA SER A 38 -6.44 22.09 -3.14
C SER A 38 -5.65 20.79 -2.99
N PRO A 39 -5.85 19.82 -3.91
CA PRO A 39 -5.19 18.53 -3.84
C PRO A 39 -3.68 18.65 -4.00
N VAL A 40 -2.94 17.92 -3.16
CA VAL A 40 -1.48 17.83 -3.22
C VAL A 40 -1.11 16.39 -3.53
N GLU A 41 -0.74 16.14 -4.79
CA GLU A 41 -0.33 14.80 -5.25
C GLU A 41 1.10 14.49 -4.78
N LEU A 42 1.30 13.28 -4.28
CA LEU A 42 2.60 12.74 -3.89
C LEU A 42 3.31 12.14 -5.11
N PRO A 43 4.65 11.95 -5.09
CA PRO A 43 5.38 11.44 -6.24
C PRO A 43 5.21 9.93 -6.49
N GLY A 44 4.30 9.27 -5.76
CA GLY A 44 4.05 7.84 -5.87
C GLY A 44 2.83 7.38 -5.08
N THR A 45 2.67 6.07 -5.02
CA THR A 45 1.55 5.42 -4.35
C THR A 45 1.92 5.11 -2.89
N CYS A 46 1.13 5.64 -1.94
CA CYS A 46 1.31 5.30 -0.52
C CYS A 46 0.98 3.83 -0.25
N ALA A 47 1.80 3.22 0.59
CA ALA A 47 1.70 1.83 1.02
C ALA A 47 2.25 1.67 2.44
N TYR A 48 1.74 0.67 3.16
CA TYR A 48 2.37 0.19 4.37
C TYR A 48 3.63 -0.61 4.04
N ASP A 49 4.75 -0.31 4.69
CA ASP A 49 6.05 -0.97 4.49
C ASP A 49 6.01 -2.42 4.97
N THR A 50 6.20 -3.38 4.07
CA THR A 50 6.31 -4.80 4.43
C THR A 50 7.67 -5.17 5.01
N ARG A 51 8.70 -4.33 4.81
CA ARG A 51 10.11 -4.59 5.13
C ARG A 51 10.66 -5.87 4.50
N ILE A 52 10.02 -6.34 3.43
CA ILE A 52 10.49 -7.48 2.63
C ILE A 52 11.69 -7.03 1.80
N ASP A 53 12.78 -7.80 1.90
CA ASP A 53 13.98 -7.68 1.09
C ASP A 53 14.16 -8.94 0.26
N LEU A 54 13.76 -8.89 -1.01
CA LEU A 54 13.83 -10.02 -1.94
C LEU A 54 15.25 -10.51 -2.22
N GLY A 55 16.30 -9.74 -1.86
CA GLY A 55 17.68 -10.16 -2.01
C GLY A 55 18.20 -11.03 -0.87
N TRP A 56 17.50 -11.04 0.27
CA TRP A 56 18.01 -11.63 1.52
C TRP A 56 16.98 -12.49 2.26
N ASP A 57 15.70 -12.17 2.17
CA ASP A 57 14.66 -12.90 2.88
C ASP A 57 14.38 -14.25 2.20
N GLU A 58 14.33 -15.31 3.01
CA GLU A 58 13.86 -16.61 2.57
C GLU A 58 12.32 -16.64 2.43
N PRO A 59 11.74 -17.58 1.68
CA PRO A 59 10.29 -17.64 1.45
C PRO A 59 9.43 -17.60 2.73
N GLU A 60 9.88 -18.27 3.80
CA GLU A 60 9.20 -18.25 5.09
C GLU A 60 9.24 -16.87 5.76
N GLU A 61 10.38 -16.15 5.67
CA GLU A 61 10.52 -14.79 6.21
C GLU A 61 9.65 -13.79 5.43
N ILE A 62 9.59 -13.94 4.10
CA ILE A 62 8.70 -13.16 3.24
C ILE A 62 7.24 -13.36 3.68
N GLN A 63 6.83 -14.62 3.90
CA GLN A 63 5.49 -14.93 4.36
C GLN A 63 5.18 -14.28 5.73
N GLU A 64 6.06 -14.46 6.72
CA GLU A 64 5.89 -13.88 8.05
C GLU A 64 5.79 -12.35 8.02
N LYS A 65 6.64 -11.69 7.23
CA LYS A 65 6.62 -10.23 7.05
C LYS A 65 5.35 -9.76 6.37
N LEU A 66 4.88 -10.46 5.33
CA LEU A 66 3.64 -10.13 4.65
C LEU A 66 2.43 -10.27 5.57
N GLU A 67 2.32 -11.38 6.31
CA GLU A 67 1.25 -11.62 7.29
C GLU A 67 1.25 -10.56 8.40
N LYS A 68 2.43 -10.22 8.92
CA LYS A 68 2.59 -9.17 9.93
C LYS A 68 2.14 -7.82 9.38
N ALA A 69 2.60 -7.44 8.21
CA ALA A 69 2.27 -6.17 7.57
C ALA A 69 0.77 -6.07 7.26
N LEU A 70 0.12 -7.17 6.83
CA LEU A 70 -1.33 -7.22 6.61
C LEU A 70 -2.12 -7.02 7.91
N ARG A 71 -1.67 -7.63 9.00
CA ARG A 71 -2.29 -7.43 10.31
C ARG A 71 -2.11 -6.00 10.80
N GLU A 72 -0.92 -5.42 10.67
CA GLU A 72 -0.60 -4.09 11.20
C GLU A 72 -1.22 -2.96 10.36
N SER A 73 -1.34 -3.14 9.05
CA SER A 73 -2.02 -2.20 8.13
C SER A 73 -3.55 -2.26 8.21
N SER A 74 -4.14 -3.28 8.86
CA SER A 74 -5.60 -3.44 8.98
C SER A 74 -6.35 -2.29 9.69
N VAL A 75 -5.61 -1.34 10.26
CA VAL A 75 -6.14 -0.07 10.77
C VAL A 75 -6.67 0.85 9.66
N TYR A 76 -6.20 0.68 8.43
CA TYR A 76 -6.66 1.44 7.28
C TYR A 76 -7.91 0.82 6.65
N PHE A 77 -8.81 1.68 6.14
CA PHE A 77 -10.04 1.27 5.48
C PHE A 77 -9.82 1.01 4.00
N GLY A 78 -10.55 0.05 3.44
CA GLY A 78 -10.50 -0.28 2.00
C GLY A 78 -10.10 -1.72 1.75
N GLU A 79 -10.23 -2.16 0.49
CA GLU A 79 -9.65 -3.43 0.05
C GLU A 79 -8.13 -3.33 0.06
N ALA A 80 -7.45 -4.36 0.56
CA ALA A 80 -6.01 -4.40 0.60
C ALA A 80 -5.46 -5.03 -0.69
N ILE A 81 -4.44 -4.42 -1.26
CA ILE A 81 -3.69 -4.96 -2.40
C ILE A 81 -2.19 -4.91 -2.09
N VAL A 82 -1.45 -5.85 -2.67
CA VAL A 82 0.02 -5.86 -2.62
C VAL A 82 0.53 -5.12 -3.85
N ILE A 83 1.37 -4.12 -3.63
CA ILE A 83 1.97 -3.33 -4.70
C ILE A 83 3.50 -3.39 -4.62
N GLY A 84 4.16 -3.16 -5.74
CA GLY A 84 5.61 -3.05 -5.77
C GLY A 84 6.12 -2.10 -6.83
N GLY A 85 7.38 -1.70 -6.65
CA GLY A 85 8.10 -0.81 -7.56
C GLY A 85 9.57 -0.71 -7.18
N ASP A 86 10.37 -0.13 -8.07
CA ASP A 86 11.83 -0.11 -7.95
C ASP A 86 12.37 1.15 -7.27
N ARG A 87 11.50 2.13 -6.98
CA ARG A 87 11.85 3.41 -6.38
C ARG A 87 10.85 3.77 -5.30
N MET A 88 11.34 4.20 -4.14
CA MET A 88 10.48 4.69 -3.06
C MET A 88 11.13 5.83 -2.29
N GLU A 89 10.30 6.56 -1.57
CA GLU A 89 10.66 7.43 -0.45
C GLU A 89 9.79 7.10 0.77
N TYR A 90 10.19 7.60 1.94
CA TYR A 90 9.39 7.47 3.16
C TYR A 90 8.35 8.58 3.22
N GLY A 91 7.14 8.22 3.64
CA GLY A 91 6.08 9.18 3.91
C GLY A 91 6.19 9.81 5.29
N ASN A 92 5.08 10.38 5.78
CA ASN A 92 5.04 11.05 7.08
C ASN A 92 4.87 10.06 8.24
N ASP A 93 4.28 8.89 7.98
CA ASP A 93 4.11 7.85 8.99
C ASP A 93 5.32 6.90 9.05
N GLU A 94 5.65 6.40 10.25
CA GLU A 94 6.85 5.56 10.49
C GLU A 94 6.91 4.30 9.60
N ASN A 95 5.75 3.78 9.19
CA ASN A 95 5.65 2.58 8.35
C ASN A 95 5.07 2.88 6.96
N GLU A 96 5.18 4.11 6.47
CA GLU A 96 4.70 4.52 5.15
C GLU A 96 5.83 4.57 4.11
N LEU A 97 5.55 3.94 2.96
CA LEU A 97 6.32 4.09 1.73
C LEU A 97 5.49 4.85 0.70
N ILE A 98 6.15 5.70 -0.08
CA ILE A 98 5.62 6.28 -1.31
C ILE A 98 6.38 5.63 -2.47
N ILE A 99 5.75 4.69 -3.17
CA ILE A 99 6.38 3.89 -4.22
C ILE A 99 6.07 4.52 -5.58
N ALA A 100 7.09 4.97 -6.30
CA ALA A 100 6.92 5.57 -7.63
C ALA A 100 6.61 4.49 -8.68
N ASP A 101 5.68 4.81 -9.59
CA ASP A 101 5.21 3.91 -10.67
C ASP A 101 4.78 2.52 -10.15
N ALA A 102 4.15 2.47 -8.98
CA ALA A 102 3.81 1.22 -8.33
C ALA A 102 2.85 0.38 -9.18
N MET A 103 3.10 -0.92 -9.21
CA MET A 103 2.26 -1.90 -9.89
C MET A 103 1.63 -2.87 -8.91
N VAL A 104 0.41 -3.31 -9.22
CA VAL A 104 -0.31 -4.31 -8.42
C VAL A 104 0.30 -5.69 -8.65
N ILE A 105 0.83 -6.26 -7.57
CA ILE A 105 1.34 -7.64 -7.53
C ILE A 105 0.19 -8.62 -7.26
N GLU A 106 -0.72 -8.28 -6.34
CA GLU A 106 -1.84 -9.15 -5.99
C GLU A 106 -3.01 -8.37 -5.37
N VAL A 107 -4.24 -8.82 -5.62
CA VAL A 107 -5.46 -8.28 -5.01
C VAL A 107 -5.93 -9.21 -3.89
N LEU A 108 -5.98 -8.72 -2.65
CA LEU A 108 -6.30 -9.55 -1.49
C LEU A 108 -7.80 -9.58 -1.28
N THR A 109 -8.48 -10.46 -2.01
CA THR A 109 -9.90 -10.70 -1.79
C THR A 109 -10.12 -11.38 -0.43
N LYS A 110 -11.23 -11.06 0.26
CA LYS A 110 -11.62 -11.65 1.56
C LYS A 110 -11.85 -13.18 1.55
N ASN A 111 -11.54 -13.90 0.48
CA ASN A 111 -11.83 -15.31 0.29
C ASN A 111 -10.59 -16.23 0.41
N VAL A 112 -9.68 -15.94 1.34
CA VAL A 112 -8.71 -16.94 1.81
C VAL A 112 -8.69 -16.95 3.34
N ALA A 113 -9.86 -17.17 3.93
CA ALA A 113 -9.98 -17.70 5.27
C ALA A 113 -10.93 -18.90 5.22
N LEU A 114 -10.43 -20.07 5.63
CA LEU A 114 -11.07 -21.39 5.71
C LEU A 114 -11.07 -22.26 4.43
N ALA A 115 -9.87 -22.70 4.05
CA ALA A 115 -9.67 -24.03 3.46
C ALA A 115 -8.42 -24.67 4.08
N ALA A 116 -8.53 -25.06 5.35
CA ALA A 116 -7.64 -25.98 6.03
C ALA A 116 -8.48 -26.84 6.98
#